data_AF-A0A8C5LBD9-F1
#
_entry.id   AF-A0A8C5LBD9-F1
#
_cell.length_a   1.000
_cell.length_b   1.000
_cell.length_c   1.000
_cell.angle_alpha   90.00
_cell.angle_beta   90.00
_cell.angle_gamma   90.00
#
_symmetry.space_group_name_H-M   'P 1'
#
loop_
_entity.id
_entity.type
_entity.pdbx_description
1 polymer ?
#
loop_
_entity_poly.entity_id
_entity_poly.type
_entity_poly.pdbx_seq_one_letter_code
_entity_poly.pdbx_strand_id
1 'polypeptide(L)'
;MQAKHSSARDMLEDDADTATSLYSRASTALQAESGRSDARTPSSAWRPVALTLLTLCLVLLVGLVVLGLLFFQFYHLSNTQQDSISQQEESLRNLSRQLRSLQVQNGELAERLCRELYNRSGEHRCSPCPEKWKWHGDKCYQFYKESKSWQGCEYLCIAENSTMLKINSQEKLDFAMPHSYSEFFYSYWMGLSRNSSGKAWLWTDGTPRSSELFEIMIDASTSRHRDCVTILNGRAFSKDCRELRRCACEKKAGSVVAEHLL
;
A
#
# COMPACT_ATOMS: atom_id res chain seq x y z
N MET A 1 37.29 5.39 4.14
CA MET A 1 38.27 6.26 4.80
C MET A 1 38.19 6.01 6.31
N GLN A 2 39.35 5.90 6.98
CA GLN A 2 39.61 5.75 8.43
C GLN A 2 39.13 4.40 9.05
N ALA A 3 39.97 3.38 9.34
CA ALA A 3 41.17 3.25 10.21
C ALA A 3 40.89 3.45 11.71
N LYS A 4 41.46 2.78 12.72
CA LYS A 4 42.24 1.54 12.98
C LYS A 4 42.60 1.58 14.50
N HIS A 5 42.83 0.41 15.15
CA HIS A 5 43.53 0.10 16.43
C HIS A 5 42.67 -0.67 17.46
N SER A 6 42.93 -1.94 17.82
CA SER A 6 44.07 -2.60 18.55
C SER A 6 44.28 -2.02 19.97
N SER A 7 44.61 -2.74 21.04
CA SER A 7 45.38 -3.97 21.24
C SER A 7 45.25 -4.41 22.72
N ALA A 8 45.57 -5.68 22.97
CA ALA A 8 45.70 -6.37 24.27
C ALA A 8 46.80 -5.84 25.21
N ARG A 9 46.67 -6.12 26.53
CA ARG A 9 47.55 -7.00 27.35
C ARG A 9 47.28 -6.84 28.86
N ASP A 10 46.94 -7.96 29.49
CA ASP A 10 47.63 -8.66 30.59
C ASP A 10 48.46 -7.90 31.65
N MET A 11 48.40 -8.49 32.86
CA MET A 11 49.40 -8.63 33.93
C MET A 11 49.32 -7.79 35.24
N LEU A 12 49.24 -8.59 36.33
CA LEU A 12 49.98 -8.56 37.61
C LEU A 12 49.37 -7.88 38.87
N GLU A 13 49.11 -8.78 39.85
CA GLU A 13 49.51 -8.79 41.27
C GLU A 13 49.76 -7.48 42.02
N ASP A 14 49.16 -7.35 43.22
CA ASP A 14 49.98 -7.23 44.44
C ASP A 14 49.20 -7.64 45.70
N ASP A 15 49.87 -8.42 46.55
CA ASP A 15 49.48 -8.87 47.89
C ASP A 15 49.78 -7.78 48.94
N ALA A 16 49.06 -7.79 50.06
CA ALA A 16 49.62 -7.33 51.34
C ALA A 16 48.83 -7.89 52.54
N ASP A 17 49.51 -8.79 53.24
CA ASP A 17 49.22 -9.35 54.56
C ASP A 17 48.86 -8.33 55.65
N THR A 18 48.19 -8.77 56.72
CA THR A 18 48.81 -8.84 58.07
C THR A 18 47.91 -9.62 59.04
N ALA A 19 48.49 -10.67 59.60
CA ALA A 19 47.94 -11.54 60.63
C ALA A 19 47.93 -10.90 62.03
N THR A 20 47.00 -11.33 62.87
CA THR A 20 47.27 -11.59 64.29
C THR A 20 46.51 -12.83 64.75
N SER A 21 47.28 -13.87 65.07
CA SER A 21 46.84 -15.03 65.85
C SER A 21 47.06 -14.75 67.35
N LEU A 22 46.36 -15.48 68.22
CA LEU A 22 46.97 -16.31 69.28
C LEU A 22 45.88 -16.88 70.21
N TYR A 23 45.87 -18.22 70.27
CA TYR A 23 45.67 -19.10 71.45
C TYR A 23 44.40 -18.93 72.34
N SER A 24 43.70 -19.96 72.80
CA SER A 24 44.18 -21.28 73.26
C SER A 24 43.01 -22.27 73.38
N ARG A 25 43.37 -23.55 73.29
CA ARG A 25 42.57 -24.74 73.58
C ARG A 25 42.57 -25.02 75.09
N ALA A 26 41.46 -25.45 75.69
CA ALA A 26 41.46 -26.40 76.81
C ALA A 26 40.06 -26.94 77.10
N SER A 27 39.97 -28.27 77.20
CA SER A 27 38.79 -29.03 77.60
C SER A 27 38.77 -29.26 79.12
N THR A 28 37.55 -29.29 79.69
CA THR A 28 37.06 -30.13 80.82
C THR A 28 37.82 -30.16 82.17
N ALA A 29 37.12 -29.76 83.24
CA ALA A 29 36.95 -30.56 84.48
C ALA A 29 35.89 -29.93 85.40
N LEU A 30 35.11 -30.79 86.07
CA LEU A 30 34.06 -30.50 87.05
C LEU A 30 34.55 -29.72 88.28
N GLN A 31 33.68 -28.90 88.87
CA GLN A 31 33.38 -29.00 90.29
C GLN A 31 32.01 -28.39 90.65
N ALA A 32 31.21 -29.19 91.38
CA ALA A 32 30.01 -28.78 92.08
C ALA A 32 30.39 -28.01 93.36
N GLU A 33 29.60 -27.03 93.80
CA GLU A 33 28.60 -27.19 94.87
C GLU A 33 27.90 -25.87 95.25
N SER A 34 26.63 -26.03 95.64
CA SER A 34 25.93 -25.29 96.69
C SER A 34 25.53 -23.82 96.52
N GLY A 35 24.22 -23.62 96.35
CA GLY A 35 23.47 -22.97 97.43
C GLY A 35 23.02 -21.52 97.25
N ARG A 36 21.68 -21.39 97.16
CA ARG A 36 20.84 -20.27 97.60
C ARG A 36 20.61 -19.11 96.61
N SER A 37 19.47 -19.24 95.94
CA SER A 37 18.60 -18.18 95.46
C SER A 37 18.42 -17.03 96.45
N ASP A 38 18.61 -15.79 95.98
CA ASP A 38 17.66 -14.70 96.22
C ASP A 38 17.62 -13.79 94.99
N ALA A 39 16.47 -13.83 94.33
CA ALA A 39 16.17 -13.10 93.12
C ALA A 39 15.95 -11.61 93.44
N ARG A 40 16.72 -10.74 92.77
CA ARG A 40 16.22 -9.41 92.38
C ARG A 40 15.93 -9.46 90.89
N THR A 41 14.66 -9.35 90.58
CA THR A 41 14.07 -9.43 89.25
C THR A 41 14.53 -8.26 88.36
N PRO A 42 15.11 -8.52 87.17
CA PRO A 42 14.93 -7.62 86.05
C PRO A 42 13.53 -7.88 85.47
N SER A 43 12.80 -6.82 85.13
CA SER A 43 11.44 -6.88 84.59
C SER A 43 11.31 -7.88 83.41
N SER A 44 10.43 -8.87 83.55
CA SER A 44 10.14 -9.92 82.56
C SER A 44 9.29 -9.47 81.36
N ALA A 45 9.03 -8.16 81.24
CA ALA A 45 8.15 -7.56 80.24
C ALA A 45 8.71 -7.59 78.79
N TRP A 46 10.02 -7.80 78.61
CA TRP A 46 10.65 -7.81 77.27
C TRP A 46 10.39 -9.10 76.48
N ARG A 47 10.19 -10.24 77.16
CA ARG A 47 9.96 -11.54 76.52
C ARG A 47 8.65 -11.60 75.70
N PRO A 48 7.48 -11.17 76.20
CA PRO A 48 6.26 -11.17 75.40
C PRO A 48 6.33 -10.16 74.25
N VAL A 49 6.95 -8.99 74.46
CA VAL A 49 7.14 -7.98 73.42
C VAL A 49 7.99 -8.54 72.27
N ALA A 50 9.10 -9.21 72.58
CA ALA A 50 9.93 -9.88 71.59
C ALA A 50 9.18 -10.96 70.80
N LEU A 51 8.33 -11.76 71.46
CA LEU A 51 7.50 -12.78 70.79
C LEU A 51 6.47 -12.14 69.85
N THR A 52 5.77 -11.08 70.29
CA THR A 52 4.79 -10.38 69.44
C THR A 52 5.45 -9.76 68.20
N LEU A 53 6.62 -9.14 68.36
CA LEU A 53 7.41 -8.62 67.24
C LEU A 53 7.85 -9.72 66.26
N LEU A 54 8.29 -10.87 66.78
CA LEU A 54 8.70 -12.00 65.94
C LEU A 54 7.52 -12.56 65.15
N THR A 55 6.34 -12.68 65.78
CA THR A 55 5.11 -13.09 65.08
C THR A 55 4.67 -12.07 64.02
N LEU A 56 4.71 -10.78 64.33
CA LEU A 56 4.41 -9.71 63.36
C LEU A 56 5.37 -9.76 62.17
N CYS A 57 6.66 -9.96 62.44
CA CYS A 57 7.70 -10.05 61.43
C CYS A 57 7.50 -11.27 60.52
N LEU A 58 7.13 -12.42 61.09
CA LEU A 58 6.79 -13.61 60.31
C LEU A 58 5.56 -13.38 59.42
N VAL A 59 4.50 -12.74 59.95
CA VAL A 59 3.30 -12.42 59.16
C VAL A 59 3.63 -11.47 58.02
N LEU A 60 4.46 -10.45 58.26
CA LEU A 60 4.92 -9.52 57.22
C LEU A 60 5.76 -10.23 56.15
N LEU A 61 6.68 -11.12 56.55
CA LEU A 61 7.47 -11.91 55.61
C LEU A 61 6.59 -12.81 54.74
N VAL A 62 5.61 -13.50 55.34
CA VAL A 62 4.64 -14.31 54.59
C VAL A 62 3.83 -13.44 53.63
N GLY A 63 3.37 -12.26 54.06
CA GLY A 63 2.66 -11.32 53.20
C GLY A 63 3.47 -10.87 51.98
N LEU A 64 4.76 -10.53 52.18
CA LEU A 64 5.66 -10.14 51.09
C LEU A 64 5.93 -11.27 50.10
N VAL A 65 6.10 -12.50 50.61
CA VAL A 65 6.26 -13.70 49.76
C VAL A 65 5.01 -13.94 48.92
N VAL A 66 3.82 -13.87 49.52
CA VAL A 66 2.54 -14.03 48.80
C VAL A 66 2.38 -12.93 47.74
N LEU A 67 2.68 -11.68 48.08
CA LEU A 67 2.63 -10.56 47.15
C LEU A 67 3.60 -10.76 45.97
N GLY A 68 4.81 -11.24 46.25
CA GLY A 68 5.81 -11.55 45.23
C GLY A 68 5.36 -12.68 44.27
N LEU A 69 4.74 -13.74 44.80
CA LEU A 69 4.20 -14.83 43.98
C LEU A 69 3.04 -14.37 43.10
N LEU A 70 2.13 -13.53 43.63
CA LEU A 70 1.04 -12.93 42.86
C LEU A 70 1.57 -12.03 41.75
N PHE A 71 2.58 -11.20 42.05
CA PHE A 71 3.21 -10.33 41.06
C PHE A 71 3.91 -11.14 39.96
N PHE A 72 4.63 -12.20 40.33
CA PHE A 72 5.31 -13.08 39.37
C PHE A 72 4.32 -13.80 38.44
N GLN A 73 3.21 -14.32 38.99
CA GLN A 73 2.15 -14.94 38.18
C GLN A 73 1.52 -13.94 37.20
N PHE A 74 1.23 -12.72 37.65
CA PHE A 74 0.67 -11.67 36.79
C PHE A 74 1.65 -11.24 35.69
N TYR A 75 2.93 -11.06 36.04
CA TYR A 75 3.97 -10.71 35.09
C TYR A 75 4.12 -11.79 34.01
N HIS A 76 4.18 -13.06 34.41
CA HIS A 76 4.26 -14.18 33.45
C HIS A 76 3.01 -14.22 32.55
N LEU A 77 1.81 -14.11 33.12
CA LEU A 77 0.56 -14.09 32.36
C LEU A 77 0.54 -12.94 31.35
N SER A 78 0.95 -11.73 31.76
CA SER A 78 1.05 -10.57 30.88
C SER A 78 2.07 -10.77 29.75
N ASN A 79 3.24 -11.36 30.04
CA ASN A 79 4.27 -11.57 29.04
C ASN A 79 3.85 -12.64 28.01
N THR A 80 3.27 -13.75 28.47
CA THR A 80 2.71 -14.78 27.57
C THR A 80 1.55 -14.25 26.71
N GLN A 81 0.72 -13.37 27.27
CA GLN A 81 -0.34 -12.71 26.52
C GLN A 81 0.24 -11.81 25.41
N GLN A 82 1.27 -11.02 25.72
CA GLN A 82 1.91 -10.13 24.75
C GLN A 82 2.53 -10.89 23.57
N ASP A 83 3.20 -12.01 23.83
CA ASP A 83 3.76 -12.87 22.78
C ASP A 83 2.66 -13.43 21.88
N SER A 84 1.57 -13.94 22.47
CA SER A 84 0.43 -14.48 21.71
C SER A 84 -0.26 -13.41 20.83
N ILE A 85 -0.38 -12.17 21.32
CA ILE A 85 -0.94 -11.03 20.56
C ILE A 85 -0.04 -10.70 19.38
N SER A 86 1.28 -10.64 19.59
CA SER A 86 2.24 -10.34 18.52
C SER A 86 2.19 -11.37 17.38
N GLN A 87 2.05 -12.66 17.73
CA GLN A 87 1.92 -13.74 16.75
C GLN A 87 0.58 -13.69 16.00
N GLN A 88 -0.50 -13.34 16.69
CA GLN A 88 -1.81 -13.18 16.06
C GLN A 88 -1.83 -11.99 15.09
N GLU A 89 -1.19 -10.87 15.44
CA GLU A 89 -1.03 -9.73 14.53
C GLU A 89 -0.25 -10.10 13.28
N GLU A 90 0.85 -10.84 13.41
CA GLU A 90 1.63 -11.29 12.27
C GLU A 90 0.82 -12.22 11.37
N SER A 91 0.08 -13.17 11.97
CA SER A 91 -0.81 -14.07 11.25
C SER A 91 -1.90 -13.31 10.50
N LEU A 92 -2.51 -12.31 11.13
CA LEU A 92 -3.51 -11.45 10.51
C LEU A 92 -2.92 -10.61 9.36
N ARG A 93 -1.71 -10.07 9.54
CA ARG A 93 -0.98 -9.36 8.47
C ARG A 93 -0.66 -10.31 7.32
N ASN A 94 -0.23 -11.53 7.60
CA ASN A 94 0.06 -12.54 6.57
C ASN A 94 -1.20 -12.93 5.81
N LEU A 95 -2.30 -13.21 6.51
CA LEU A 95 -3.59 -13.51 5.89
C LEU A 95 -4.11 -12.33 5.06
N SER A 96 -3.96 -11.10 5.54
CA SER A 96 -4.30 -9.88 4.79
C SER A 96 -3.49 -9.76 3.49
N ARG A 97 -2.19 -10.05 3.53
CA ARG A 97 -1.34 -10.08 2.33
C ARG A 97 -1.78 -11.17 1.37
N GLN A 98 -2.07 -12.37 1.87
CA GLN A 98 -2.56 -13.48 1.05
C GLN A 98 -3.89 -13.15 0.37
N LEU A 99 -4.84 -12.58 1.10
CA LEU A 99 -6.13 -12.13 0.55
C LEU A 99 -5.93 -11.08 -0.54
N ARG A 100 -5.08 -10.07 -0.31
CA ARG A 100 -4.76 -9.06 -1.33
C ARG A 100 -4.15 -9.68 -2.58
N SER A 101 -3.21 -10.61 -2.41
CA SER A 101 -2.58 -11.33 -3.53
C SER A 101 -3.61 -12.11 -4.35
N LEU A 102 -4.48 -12.87 -3.68
CA LEU A 102 -5.55 -13.64 -4.34
C LEU A 102 -6.54 -12.72 -5.05
N GLN A 103 -6.86 -11.56 -4.46
CA GLN A 103 -7.78 -10.60 -5.08
C GLN A 103 -7.20 -10.00 -6.36
N VAL A 104 -5.89 -9.67 -6.38
CA VAL A 104 -5.20 -9.20 -7.59
C VAL A 104 -5.17 -10.28 -8.66
N GLN A 105 -4.78 -11.52 -8.30
CA GLN A 105 -4.74 -12.63 -9.25
C GLN A 105 -6.11 -12.95 -9.85
N ASN A 106 -7.17 -12.95 -9.04
CA ASN A 106 -8.53 -13.15 -9.53
C ASN A 106 -8.97 -12.01 -10.45
N GLY A 107 -8.60 -10.77 -10.15
CA GLY A 107 -8.88 -9.61 -11.00
C GLY A 107 -8.20 -9.69 -12.37
N GLU A 108 -6.90 -10.01 -12.39
CA GLU A 108 -6.14 -10.19 -13.64
C GLU A 108 -6.70 -11.34 -14.48
N LEU A 109 -7.05 -12.46 -13.86
CA LEU A 109 -7.64 -13.60 -14.55
C LEU A 109 -9.02 -13.25 -15.13
N ALA A 110 -9.86 -12.53 -14.35
CA ALA A 110 -11.17 -12.07 -14.80
C ALA A 110 -11.05 -11.13 -16.01
N GLU A 111 -10.11 -10.18 -15.98
CA GLU A 111 -9.88 -9.29 -17.11
C GLU A 111 -9.43 -10.05 -18.36
N ARG A 112 -8.47 -10.98 -18.21
CA ARG A 112 -8.00 -11.82 -19.33
C ARG A 112 -9.12 -12.64 -19.94
N LEU A 113 -9.91 -13.32 -19.11
CA LEU A 113 -11.04 -14.13 -19.59
C LEU A 113 -12.09 -13.26 -20.28
N CYS A 114 -12.42 -12.11 -19.68
CA CYS A 114 -13.37 -11.18 -20.29
C CYS A 114 -12.89 -10.67 -21.65
N ARG A 115 -11.59 -10.36 -21.78
CA ARG A 115 -10.99 -9.90 -23.03
C ARG A 115 -11.06 -10.96 -24.13
N GLU A 116 -10.82 -12.22 -23.79
CA GLU A 116 -10.97 -13.34 -24.72
C GLU A 116 -12.43 -13.49 -25.19
N LEU A 117 -13.38 -13.43 -24.25
CA LEU A 117 -14.82 -13.51 -24.57
C LEU A 117 -15.27 -12.35 -25.47
N TYR A 118 -14.84 -11.14 -25.14
CA TYR A 118 -15.12 -9.93 -25.92
C TYR A 118 -14.51 -10.01 -27.33
N ASN A 119 -13.27 -10.48 -27.47
CA ASN A 119 -12.62 -10.62 -28.79
C ASN A 119 -13.30 -11.66 -29.69
N ARG A 120 -13.90 -12.71 -29.13
CA ARG A 120 -14.61 -13.74 -29.91
C ARG A 120 -15.97 -13.29 -30.43
N SER A 121 -16.71 -12.54 -29.61
CA SER A 121 -18.11 -12.20 -29.87
C SER A 121 -18.31 -10.75 -30.34
N GLY A 122 -17.33 -9.88 -30.09
CA GLY A 122 -17.41 -8.43 -30.33
C GLY A 122 -18.14 -7.66 -29.23
N GLU A 123 -18.92 -8.34 -28.39
CA GLU A 123 -19.68 -7.77 -27.27
C GLU A 123 -19.86 -8.81 -26.17
N HIS A 124 -19.61 -8.45 -24.91
CA HIS A 124 -19.84 -9.34 -23.77
C HIS A 124 -20.26 -8.55 -22.52
N ARG A 125 -21.10 -9.14 -21.66
CA ARG A 125 -21.63 -8.51 -20.44
C ARG A 125 -20.55 -8.13 -19.42
N CYS A 126 -19.43 -8.85 -19.43
CA CYS A 126 -18.26 -8.55 -18.61
C CYS A 126 -17.48 -7.32 -19.06
N SER A 127 -17.75 -6.81 -20.28
CA SER A 127 -17.03 -5.67 -20.84
C SER A 127 -17.08 -4.49 -19.87
N PRO A 128 -15.93 -3.87 -19.56
CA PRO A 128 -15.89 -2.70 -18.69
C PRO A 128 -16.38 -1.41 -19.40
N CYS A 129 -16.81 -1.53 -20.66
CA CYS A 129 -17.28 -0.42 -21.48
C CYS A 129 -18.81 -0.39 -21.55
N PRO A 130 -19.43 0.81 -21.62
CA PRO A 130 -20.86 0.92 -21.83
C PRO A 130 -21.31 0.29 -23.15
N GLU A 131 -22.60 0.02 -23.28
CA GLU A 131 -23.18 -0.53 -24.50
C GLU A 131 -22.79 0.31 -25.73
N LYS A 132 -22.48 -0.38 -26.84
CA LYS A 132 -22.00 0.21 -28.11
C LYS A 132 -20.60 0.81 -28.07
N TRP A 133 -19.97 0.95 -26.90
CA TRP A 133 -18.58 1.41 -26.81
C TRP A 133 -17.62 0.23 -27.01
N LYS A 134 -16.60 0.45 -27.82
CA LYS A 134 -15.58 -0.54 -28.13
C LYS A 134 -14.50 -0.54 -27.07
N TRP A 135 -14.23 -1.70 -26.48
CA TRP A 135 -13.15 -1.89 -25.52
C TRP A 135 -11.82 -2.13 -26.23
N HIS A 136 -10.81 -1.30 -25.92
CA HIS A 136 -9.44 -1.50 -26.38
C HIS A 136 -8.44 -0.89 -25.39
N GLY A 137 -7.40 -1.66 -25.05
CA GLY A 137 -6.47 -1.30 -23.96
C GLY A 137 -7.21 -1.07 -22.64
N ASP A 138 -6.94 0.07 -22.01
CA ASP A 138 -7.56 0.58 -20.78
C ASP A 138 -8.71 1.59 -21.04
N LYS A 139 -9.20 1.65 -22.28
CA LYS A 139 -10.14 2.67 -22.75
C LYS A 139 -11.35 2.07 -23.46
N CYS A 140 -12.40 2.88 -23.49
CA CYS A 140 -13.60 2.66 -24.26
C CYS A 140 -13.70 3.73 -25.34
N TYR A 141 -14.07 3.34 -26.55
CA TYR A 141 -14.16 4.23 -27.70
C TYR A 141 -15.55 4.18 -28.33
N GLN A 142 -16.06 5.33 -28.76
CA GLN A 142 -17.31 5.42 -29.50
C GLN A 142 -17.13 6.24 -30.77
N PHE A 143 -17.63 5.70 -31.88
CA PHE A 143 -17.60 6.28 -33.21
C PHE A 143 -19.05 6.56 -33.63
N TYR A 144 -19.53 7.74 -33.27
CA TYR A 144 -20.91 8.15 -33.50
C TYR A 144 -21.19 8.35 -34.98
N LYS A 145 -22.37 7.90 -35.45
CA LYS A 145 -22.80 8.10 -36.84
C LYS A 145 -23.28 9.52 -37.14
N GLU A 146 -23.71 10.25 -36.11
CA GLU A 146 -24.15 11.64 -36.23
C GLU A 146 -22.99 12.57 -36.59
N SER A 147 -23.25 13.50 -37.51
CA SER A 147 -22.26 14.50 -37.92
C SER A 147 -22.49 15.83 -37.20
N LYS A 148 -21.44 16.39 -36.60
CA LYS A 148 -21.44 17.69 -35.92
C LYS A 148 -20.18 18.49 -36.32
N SER A 149 -20.15 19.78 -35.99
CA SER A 149 -18.90 20.56 -36.03
C SER A 149 -17.90 19.98 -35.04
N TRP A 150 -16.63 20.37 -35.13
CA TRP A 150 -15.60 19.90 -34.20
C TRP A 150 -15.98 20.22 -32.75
N GLN A 151 -16.41 21.46 -32.48
CA GLN A 151 -16.90 21.89 -31.16
C GLN A 151 -18.18 21.15 -30.75
N GLY A 152 -19.07 20.83 -31.70
CA GLY A 152 -20.25 20.03 -31.43
C GLY A 152 -19.92 18.60 -31.00
N CYS A 153 -18.87 18.01 -31.58
CA CYS A 153 -18.36 16.70 -31.14
C CYS A 153 -17.66 16.78 -29.78
N GLU A 154 -16.94 17.85 -29.50
CA GLU A 154 -16.37 18.10 -28.17
C GLU A 154 -17.45 18.13 -27.10
N TYR A 155 -18.51 18.91 -27.32
CA TYR A 155 -19.66 18.96 -26.42
C TYR A 155 -20.35 17.59 -26.26
N LEU A 156 -20.53 16.86 -27.36
CA LEU A 156 -21.11 15.50 -27.31
C LEU A 156 -20.27 14.57 -26.44
N CYS A 157 -18.94 14.54 -26.63
CA CYS A 157 -18.08 13.68 -25.82
C CYS A 157 -18.13 14.09 -24.34
N ILE A 158 -18.13 15.39 -24.03
CA ILE A 158 -18.24 15.89 -22.66
C ILE A 158 -19.58 15.45 -22.02
N ALA A 159 -20.69 15.55 -22.75
CA ALA A 159 -22.01 15.12 -22.28
C ALA A 159 -22.07 13.60 -21.95
N GLU A 160 -21.20 12.81 -22.59
CA GLU A 160 -21.05 11.36 -22.40
C GLU A 160 -20.01 10.99 -21.33
N ASN A 161 -19.59 11.97 -20.51
CA ASN A 161 -18.50 11.87 -19.54
C ASN A 161 -17.22 11.30 -20.17
N SER A 162 -16.88 11.81 -21.35
CA SER A 162 -15.77 11.34 -22.17
C SER A 162 -15.02 12.52 -22.78
N THR A 163 -13.94 12.23 -23.50
CA THR A 163 -13.17 13.22 -24.25
C THR A 163 -13.21 12.89 -25.73
N MET A 164 -12.90 13.84 -26.59
CA MET A 164 -12.65 13.52 -28.00
C MET A 164 -11.48 12.53 -28.13
N LEU A 165 -11.49 11.72 -29.19
CA LEU A 165 -10.46 10.73 -29.49
C LEU A 165 -9.06 11.35 -29.49
N LYS A 166 -8.13 10.76 -28.73
CA LYS A 166 -6.74 11.19 -28.65
C LYS A 166 -5.80 10.07 -29.09
N ILE A 167 -5.08 10.28 -30.19
CA ILE A 167 -4.14 9.30 -30.75
C ILE A 167 -2.71 9.73 -30.41
N ASN A 168 -2.20 9.28 -29.26
CA ASN A 168 -0.89 9.64 -28.73
C ASN A 168 0.06 8.45 -28.51
N SER A 169 -0.29 7.26 -29.01
CA SER A 169 0.56 6.07 -29.02
C SER A 169 0.33 5.29 -30.30
N GLN A 170 1.30 4.44 -30.66
CA GLN A 170 1.18 3.54 -31.82
C GLN A 170 0.01 2.58 -31.66
N GLU A 171 -0.19 2.00 -30.47
CA GLU A 171 -1.32 1.11 -30.16
C GLU A 171 -2.67 1.77 -30.48
N LYS A 172 -2.87 3.02 -30.05
CA LYS A 172 -4.11 3.76 -30.34
C LYS A 172 -4.26 4.09 -31.81
N LEU A 173 -3.17 4.38 -32.51
CA LEU A 173 -3.18 4.64 -33.95
C LEU A 173 -3.66 3.40 -34.71
N ASP A 174 -3.06 2.24 -34.41
CA ASP A 174 -3.35 0.95 -35.04
C ASP A 174 -4.80 0.51 -34.79
N PHE A 175 -5.37 0.86 -33.63
CA PHE A 175 -6.76 0.59 -33.31
C PHE A 175 -7.76 1.56 -33.98
N ALA A 176 -7.50 2.87 -33.88
CA ALA A 176 -8.47 3.89 -34.26
C ALA A 176 -8.52 4.14 -35.77
N MET A 177 -7.38 4.11 -36.46
CA MET A 177 -7.31 4.40 -37.90
C MET A 177 -8.18 3.46 -38.74
N PRO A 178 -8.21 2.14 -38.50
CA PRO A 178 -9.04 1.22 -39.27
C PRO A 178 -10.54 1.53 -39.24
N HIS A 179 -11.03 2.14 -38.17
CA HIS A 179 -12.45 2.48 -38.00
C HIS A 179 -12.89 3.60 -38.97
N SER A 180 -11.93 4.28 -39.59
CA SER A 180 -12.20 5.30 -40.62
C SER A 180 -12.25 4.76 -42.05
N TYR A 181 -11.99 3.45 -42.30
CA TYR A 181 -12.08 2.84 -43.64
C TYR A 181 -13.48 2.34 -44.00
N SER A 182 -14.30 1.98 -43.00
CA SER A 182 -15.58 1.31 -43.26
C SER A 182 -16.60 2.21 -43.97
N GLU A 183 -16.36 3.51 -44.00
CA GLU A 183 -17.35 4.53 -44.31
C GLU A 183 -16.71 5.62 -45.20
N PHE A 184 -16.36 5.26 -46.45
CA PHE A 184 -15.55 6.04 -47.42
C PHE A 184 -15.81 7.56 -47.51
N PHE A 185 -17.01 8.04 -47.13
CA PHE A 185 -17.41 9.45 -47.16
C PHE A 185 -17.51 10.12 -45.78
N TYR A 186 -17.43 9.35 -44.69
CA TYR A 186 -17.67 9.84 -43.34
C TYR A 186 -16.39 9.79 -42.50
N SER A 187 -15.69 10.91 -42.45
CA SER A 187 -14.52 11.09 -41.61
C SER A 187 -14.94 11.38 -40.15
N TYR A 188 -14.07 11.06 -39.19
CA TYR A 188 -14.33 11.29 -37.76
C TYR A 188 -13.45 12.42 -37.22
N TRP A 189 -14.03 13.35 -36.48
CA TRP A 189 -13.24 14.35 -35.73
C TRP A 189 -12.43 13.67 -34.63
N MET A 190 -11.17 14.07 -34.49
CA MET A 190 -10.34 13.76 -33.32
C MET A 190 -10.17 15.00 -32.46
N GLY A 191 -9.76 14.83 -31.21
CA GLY A 191 -9.54 15.92 -30.26
C GLY A 191 -8.30 16.77 -30.55
N LEU A 192 -7.90 16.92 -31.82
CA LEU A 192 -6.71 17.65 -32.23
C LEU A 192 -7.08 18.89 -33.04
N SER A 193 -6.61 20.04 -32.59
CA SER A 193 -6.86 21.34 -33.21
C SER A 193 -5.67 22.29 -33.04
N ARG A 194 -5.73 23.47 -33.64
CA ARG A 194 -4.77 24.56 -33.45
C ARG A 194 -5.50 25.90 -33.47
N ASN A 195 -4.89 26.94 -32.91
CA ASN A 195 -5.52 28.27 -32.82
C ASN A 195 -5.39 29.11 -34.11
N SER A 196 -4.48 28.72 -35.02
CA SER A 196 -4.39 29.28 -36.38
C SER A 196 -3.35 28.51 -37.18
N SER A 197 -3.32 28.75 -38.49
CA SER A 197 -2.20 28.34 -39.35
C SER A 197 -0.84 28.77 -38.78
N GLY A 198 0.13 27.86 -38.77
CA GLY A 198 1.48 28.08 -38.23
C GLY A 198 1.62 27.87 -36.71
N LYS A 199 0.52 27.66 -35.98
CA LYS A 199 0.57 27.28 -34.56
C LYS A 199 0.68 25.77 -34.39
N ALA A 200 1.18 25.36 -33.23
CA ALA A 200 1.29 23.95 -32.86
C ALA A 200 -0.09 23.28 -32.80
N TRP A 201 -0.12 22.00 -33.16
CA TRP A 201 -1.29 21.14 -32.98
C TRP A 201 -1.35 20.67 -31.53
N LEU A 202 -2.48 20.93 -30.89
CA LEU A 202 -2.73 20.60 -29.48
C LEU A 202 -3.93 19.66 -29.38
N TRP A 203 -3.83 18.73 -28.45
CA TRP A 203 -4.97 17.92 -28.03
C TRP A 203 -5.91 18.77 -27.16
N THR A 204 -7.15 18.31 -26.98
CA THR A 204 -8.15 18.97 -26.11
C THR A 204 -7.71 19.12 -24.66
N ASP A 205 -6.74 18.30 -24.20
CA ASP A 205 -6.11 18.44 -22.88
C ASP A 205 -4.91 19.40 -22.85
N GLY A 206 -4.66 20.10 -23.96
CA GLY A 206 -3.57 21.08 -24.11
C GLY A 206 -2.21 20.46 -24.41
N THR A 207 -2.07 19.13 -24.43
CA THR A 207 -0.78 18.50 -24.73
C THR A 207 -0.41 18.63 -26.21
N PRO A 208 0.87 18.83 -26.55
CA PRO A 208 1.30 18.90 -27.95
C PRO A 208 1.23 17.53 -28.62
N ARG A 209 1.00 17.54 -29.93
CA ARG A 209 1.05 16.33 -30.77
C ARG A 209 2.48 15.92 -31.08
N SER A 210 2.80 14.62 -30.97
CA SER A 210 4.02 14.05 -31.55
C SER A 210 3.90 13.95 -33.07
N SER A 211 4.88 14.48 -33.81
CA SER A 211 4.94 14.40 -35.27
C SER A 211 5.28 13.01 -35.80
N GLU A 212 5.85 12.13 -34.96
CA GLU A 212 6.34 10.80 -35.37
C GLU A 212 5.21 9.78 -35.59
N LEU A 213 4.03 10.01 -35.01
CA LEU A 213 2.93 9.03 -35.03
C LEU A 213 2.20 8.97 -36.38
N PHE A 214 1.93 10.11 -36.99
CA PHE A 214 1.25 10.18 -38.30
C PHE A 214 1.50 11.55 -38.94
N GLU A 215 1.19 11.69 -40.22
CA GLU A 215 1.19 12.98 -40.91
C GLU A 215 -0.21 13.59 -40.96
N ILE A 216 -0.31 14.92 -40.91
CA ILE A 216 -1.58 15.63 -41.15
C ILE A 216 -1.54 16.16 -42.58
N MET A 217 -2.41 15.61 -43.43
CA MET A 217 -2.57 16.14 -44.79
C MET A 217 -3.35 17.45 -44.75
N ILE A 218 -2.74 18.49 -45.31
CA ILE A 218 -3.33 19.81 -45.44
C ILE A 218 -3.67 20.01 -46.92
N ASP A 219 -4.96 19.90 -47.25
CA ASP A 219 -5.43 20.11 -48.62
C ASP A 219 -5.35 21.60 -48.99
N ALA A 220 -4.30 22.02 -49.70
CA ALA A 220 -4.05 23.42 -50.02
C ALA A 220 -5.18 24.13 -50.80
N SER A 221 -6.12 23.40 -51.39
CA SER A 221 -7.17 23.94 -52.27
C SER A 221 -8.37 24.61 -51.56
N THR A 222 -8.60 24.34 -50.27
CA THR A 222 -9.78 24.83 -49.51
C THR A 222 -9.47 26.09 -48.66
N SER A 223 -10.36 26.60 -47.81
CA SER A 223 -10.18 27.92 -47.13
C SER A 223 -9.00 27.99 -46.12
N ARG A 224 -8.71 29.18 -45.56
CA ARG A 224 -7.65 29.44 -44.56
C ARG A 224 -7.92 28.91 -43.14
N HIS A 225 -9.11 28.36 -42.87
CA HIS A 225 -9.59 28.00 -41.52
C HIS A 225 -9.48 26.50 -41.22
N ARG A 226 -8.39 25.85 -41.65
CA ARG A 226 -8.18 24.41 -41.46
C ARG A 226 -7.42 24.17 -40.16
N ASP A 227 -8.15 24.22 -39.07
CA ASP A 227 -7.58 24.24 -37.73
C ASP A 227 -8.06 23.08 -36.85
N CYS A 228 -8.82 22.13 -37.44
CA CYS A 228 -9.27 20.90 -36.79
C CYS A 228 -8.89 19.67 -37.61
N VAL A 229 -8.66 18.54 -36.94
CA VAL A 229 -8.17 17.31 -37.58
C VAL A 229 -9.21 16.20 -37.55
N THR A 230 -9.35 15.52 -38.68
CA THR A 230 -10.21 14.36 -38.86
C THR A 230 -9.43 13.15 -39.34
N ILE A 231 -9.89 11.94 -39.03
CA ILE A 231 -9.42 10.68 -39.64
C ILE A 231 -10.36 10.21 -40.74
N LEU A 232 -9.79 9.81 -41.86
CA LEU A 232 -10.49 9.26 -43.02
C LEU A 232 -9.58 8.27 -43.75
N ASN A 233 -10.07 7.06 -44.03
CA ASN A 233 -9.32 6.04 -44.77
C ASN A 233 -7.89 5.84 -44.22
N GLY A 234 -7.79 5.73 -42.91
CA GLY A 234 -6.56 5.48 -42.15
C GLY A 234 -5.54 6.62 -42.18
N ARG A 235 -5.96 7.83 -42.56
CA ARG A 235 -5.09 8.99 -42.62
C ARG A 235 -5.73 10.20 -41.96
N ALA A 236 -4.91 11.14 -41.50
CA ALA A 236 -5.38 12.36 -40.87
C ALA A 236 -5.39 13.55 -41.84
N PHE A 237 -6.44 14.34 -41.78
CA PHE A 237 -6.64 15.52 -42.62
C PHE A 237 -7.00 16.73 -41.78
N SER A 238 -6.42 17.87 -42.13
CA SER A 238 -6.82 19.17 -41.60
C SER A 238 -8.02 19.71 -42.39
N LYS A 239 -9.07 20.14 -41.68
CA LYS A 239 -10.37 20.56 -42.24
C LYS A 239 -10.93 21.78 -41.49
N ASP A 240 -11.92 22.46 -42.08
CA ASP A 240 -12.60 23.58 -41.40
C ASP A 240 -13.43 23.03 -40.24
N CYS A 241 -13.19 23.56 -39.05
CA CYS A 241 -13.81 23.11 -37.79
C CYS A 241 -15.35 23.18 -37.80
N ARG A 242 -15.93 23.99 -38.70
CA ARG A 242 -17.37 24.15 -38.86
C ARG A 242 -17.99 23.09 -39.77
N GLU A 243 -17.19 22.35 -40.53
CA GLU A 243 -17.71 21.28 -41.35
C GLU A 243 -18.30 20.17 -40.47
N LEU A 244 -19.39 19.56 -40.95
CA LEU A 244 -20.06 18.49 -40.23
C LEU A 244 -19.36 17.17 -40.51
N ARG A 245 -18.89 16.51 -39.45
CA ARG A 245 -18.26 15.18 -39.49
C ARG A 245 -18.65 14.38 -38.28
N ARG A 246 -18.42 13.08 -38.35
CA ARG A 246 -18.74 12.17 -37.26
C ARG A 246 -17.87 12.40 -36.05
N CYS A 247 -18.38 12.04 -34.87
CA CYS A 247 -17.66 12.22 -33.62
C CYS A 247 -16.98 10.92 -33.19
N ALA A 248 -15.70 11.00 -32.81
CA ALA A 248 -15.02 9.92 -32.12
C ALA A 248 -14.69 10.37 -30.69
N CYS A 249 -15.14 9.60 -29.70
CA CYS A 249 -14.93 9.85 -28.28
C CYS A 249 -14.15 8.70 -27.64
N GLU A 250 -13.41 9.00 -26.56
CA GLU A 250 -12.74 8.04 -25.71
C GLU A 250 -12.99 8.32 -24.22
N LYS A 251 -13.08 7.28 -23.40
CA LYS A 251 -13.07 7.38 -21.93
C LYS A 251 -12.37 6.19 -21.28
N LYS A 252 -12.01 6.31 -20.01
CA LYS A 252 -11.39 5.21 -19.25
C LYS A 252 -12.37 4.04 -19.14
N ALA A 253 -11.87 2.82 -19.32
CA ALA A 253 -12.64 1.62 -19.05
C ALA A 253 -12.90 1.48 -17.53
N GLY A 254 -14.05 0.91 -17.17
CA GLY A 254 -14.31 0.50 -15.80
C GLY A 254 -13.47 -0.70 -15.38
N SER A 255 -13.73 -1.23 -14.18
CA SER A 255 -13.17 -2.50 -13.74
C SER A 255 -14.06 -3.66 -14.22
N VAL A 256 -13.43 -4.77 -14.62
CA VAL A 256 -14.16 -6.01 -14.93
C VAL A 256 -14.71 -6.58 -13.63
N VAL A 257 -16.03 -6.81 -13.61
CA VAL A 257 -16.72 -7.44 -12.48
C VAL A 257 -16.85 -8.93 -12.76
N ALA A 258 -16.29 -9.76 -11.88
CA ALA A 258 -16.23 -11.22 -12.08
C ALA A 258 -17.61 -11.86 -12.25
N GLU A 259 -18.65 -11.33 -11.60
CA GLU A 259 -20.03 -11.82 -11.71
C GLU A 259 -20.59 -11.75 -13.13
N HIS A 260 -20.08 -10.85 -13.97
CA HIS A 260 -20.53 -10.67 -15.35
C HIS A 260 -19.84 -11.61 -16.35
N LEU A 261 -18.96 -12.50 -15.88
CA LEU A 261 -18.31 -13.53 -16.70
C LEU A 261 -19.22 -14.74 -16.98
N LEU A 262 -20.25 -14.92 -16.15
CA LEU A 262 -21.24 -16.02 -16.23
C LEU A 262 -22.49 -15.57 -17.02
#